data_AF-A0A0T9RT61-F1
#
_entry.id   AF-A0A0T9RT61-F1
#
_cell.length_a   1.000
_cell.length_b   1.000
_cell.length_c   1.000
_cell.angle_alpha   90.00
_cell.angle_beta   90.00
_cell.angle_gamma   90.00
#
_symmetry.space_group_name_H-M   'P 1'
#
loop_
_entity.id
_entity.type
_entity.pdbx_description
1 polymer ?
#
loop_
_entity_poly.entity_id
_entity_poly.type
_entity_poly.pdbx_seq_one_letter_code
_entity_poly.pdbx_strand_id
1 'polypeptide(L)'
;MHYNTFRYYDPEIGRFSTQDPIGLAGGINLYQYAPNSLRWSDPLGWDWNYYLTDANEKVYYHGRAADSQTLTDVIRRHGNNVGADGISRFGAGDIIHRTTPVGTDYNIVRGIENSGIREGSVLGRGSDSVRGNIIQGISDTKLDTDIGQGRVQAAGDFLSGQGASKASELNSLESKNFSAKEGC
;
A
#
# COMPACT_ATOMS: atom_id res chain seq x y z
N MET A 1 0.48 3.16 34.65
CA MET A 1 -0.97 3.15 34.96
C MET A 1 -1.67 3.98 33.90
N HIS A 2 -2.34 3.34 32.93
CA HIS A 2 -3.13 4.06 31.92
C HIS A 2 -4.57 3.59 32.00
N TYR A 3 -5.46 4.54 32.24
CA TYR A 3 -6.89 4.30 32.39
C TYR A 3 -7.55 4.48 31.03
N ASN A 4 -8.24 3.45 30.55
CA ASN A 4 -9.18 3.57 29.45
C ASN A 4 -10.46 2.86 29.88
N THR A 5 -11.56 3.59 29.82
CA THR A 5 -12.88 3.29 30.35
C THR A 5 -13.47 2.02 29.71
N PHE A 6 -13.06 0.84 30.19
CA PHE A 6 -13.86 -0.38 30.44
C PHE A 6 -13.07 -1.71 30.54
N ARG A 7 -11.72 -1.75 30.50
CA ARG A 7 -10.95 -2.97 30.88
C ARG A 7 -9.58 -2.63 31.51
N TYR A 8 -9.21 -3.36 32.57
CA TYR A 8 -7.89 -3.25 33.22
C TYR A 8 -6.86 -4.09 32.47
N TYR A 9 -5.69 -3.50 32.19
CA TYR A 9 -4.55 -4.13 31.52
C TYR A 9 -3.42 -4.36 32.52
N ASP A 10 -2.97 -5.61 32.65
CA ASP A 10 -1.79 -5.98 33.45
C ASP A 10 -0.57 -6.14 32.52
N PRO A 11 0.44 -5.26 32.62
CA PRO A 11 1.60 -5.28 31.75
C PRO A 11 2.60 -6.41 32.03
N GLU A 12 2.53 -7.12 33.16
CA GLU A 12 3.49 -8.21 33.44
C GLU A 12 3.16 -9.52 32.69
N ILE A 13 1.91 -9.68 32.26
CA ILE A 13 1.40 -10.94 31.68
C ILE A 13 0.76 -10.77 30.30
N GLY A 14 0.57 -9.52 29.84
CA GLY A 14 0.15 -9.19 28.48
C GLY A 14 -1.25 -9.70 28.10
N ARG A 15 -2.20 -9.72 29.04
CA ARG A 15 -3.59 -10.16 28.79
C ARG A 15 -4.62 -9.30 29.53
N PHE A 16 -5.82 -9.23 28.97
CA PHE A 16 -6.99 -8.61 29.60
C PHE A 16 -7.77 -9.64 30.43
N SER A 17 -8.16 -9.31 31.66
CA SER A 17 -8.85 -10.23 32.59
C SER A 17 -10.38 -10.32 32.43
N THR A 18 -10.97 -9.77 31.36
CA THR A 18 -12.43 -9.81 31.14
C THR A 18 -12.82 -10.29 29.74
N GLN A 19 -13.91 -11.05 29.67
CA GLN A 19 -14.43 -11.76 28.49
C GLN A 19 -15.24 -10.82 27.56
N ASP A 20 -15.14 -11.02 26.24
CA ASP A 20 -15.87 -10.25 25.24
C ASP A 20 -17.36 -10.66 25.11
N PRO A 21 -18.33 -9.74 24.93
CA PRO A 21 -19.76 -10.07 24.93
C PRO A 21 -20.36 -10.52 23.58
N ILE A 22 -19.56 -10.75 22.53
CA ILE A 22 -20.04 -11.38 21.28
C ILE A 22 -19.76 -12.87 21.33
N GLY A 23 -20.83 -13.67 21.47
CA GLY A 23 -20.76 -15.11 21.70
C GLY A 23 -20.32 -15.99 20.51
N LEU A 24 -20.73 -17.25 20.56
CA LEU A 24 -20.27 -18.45 19.82
C LEU A 24 -20.48 -18.48 18.28
N ALA A 25 -20.27 -17.39 17.56
CA ALA A 25 -20.11 -17.39 16.09
C ALA A 25 -18.69 -16.97 15.62
N GLY A 26 -17.78 -16.66 16.55
CA GLY A 26 -16.43 -16.13 16.29
C GLY A 26 -15.27 -17.10 16.50
N GLY A 27 -15.47 -18.42 16.33
CA GLY A 27 -14.40 -19.42 16.44
C GLY A 27 -13.84 -19.61 17.86
N ILE A 28 -12.92 -20.59 18.02
CA ILE A 28 -12.45 -21.15 19.30
C ILE A 28 -11.55 -20.19 20.12
N ASN A 29 -11.22 -19.01 19.59
CA ASN A 29 -10.34 -18.05 20.28
C ASN A 29 -11.00 -16.66 20.37
N LEU A 30 -11.83 -16.49 21.40
CA LEU A 30 -12.63 -15.29 21.70
C LEU A 30 -11.81 -14.06 22.14
N TYR A 31 -10.49 -14.05 21.92
CA TYR A 31 -9.55 -12.96 22.25
C TYR A 31 -8.75 -12.47 21.04
N GLN A 32 -9.17 -12.79 19.82
CA GLN A 32 -8.41 -12.42 18.63
C GLN A 32 -8.64 -10.95 18.23
N TYR A 33 -7.82 -10.07 18.79
CA TYR A 33 -7.50 -8.78 18.17
C TYR A 33 -6.81 -9.05 16.82
N ALA A 34 -7.02 -8.16 15.84
CA ALA A 34 -6.50 -8.27 14.47
C ALA A 34 -5.11 -8.92 14.45
N PRO A 35 -4.87 -9.96 13.62
CA PRO A 35 -3.68 -10.79 13.72
C PRO A 35 -2.48 -10.00 13.23
N ASN A 36 -1.95 -9.16 14.13
CA ASN A 36 -0.61 -8.65 14.15
C ASN A 36 -0.23 -7.71 12.98
N SER A 37 -0.33 -6.40 13.20
CA SER A 37 0.17 -5.33 12.31
C SER A 37 1.71 -5.31 12.13
N LEU A 38 2.44 -6.21 12.80
CA LEU A 38 3.91 -6.36 12.70
C LEU A 38 4.33 -7.65 11.95
N ARG A 39 3.41 -8.52 11.50
CA ARG A 39 3.77 -9.87 10.96
C ARG A 39 3.77 -10.00 9.43
N TRP A 40 3.56 -8.91 8.69
CA TRP A 40 3.73 -8.86 7.22
C TRP A 40 5.13 -8.35 6.82
N SER A 41 6.13 -8.51 7.69
CA SER A 41 7.52 -8.55 7.23
C SER A 41 7.73 -9.87 6.52
N ASP A 42 7.49 -9.89 5.21
CA ASP A 42 8.13 -10.84 4.32
C ASP A 42 9.65 -10.54 4.35
N PRO A 43 10.48 -11.41 4.94
CA PRO A 43 11.92 -11.17 5.07
C PRO A 43 12.65 -11.34 3.74
N LEU A 44 12.02 -11.96 2.73
CA LEU A 44 12.57 -12.09 1.38
C LEU A 44 12.08 -10.98 0.44
N GLY A 45 10.93 -10.38 0.75
CA GLY A 45 10.51 -9.04 0.32
C GLY A 45 10.20 -8.90 -1.16
N TRP A 46 9.66 -9.93 -1.81
CA TRP A 46 9.37 -9.83 -3.23
C TRP A 46 7.99 -9.22 -3.42
N ASP A 47 8.01 -8.03 -3.98
CA ASP A 47 6.84 -7.21 -4.25
C ASP A 47 6.82 -6.85 -5.73
N TRP A 48 5.68 -6.35 -6.19
CA TRP A 48 5.54 -5.67 -7.47
C TRP A 48 5.01 -4.26 -7.27
N ASN A 49 5.42 -3.35 -8.16
CA ASN A 49 5.03 -1.96 -8.17
C ASN A 49 3.78 -1.73 -9.03
N TYR A 50 2.95 -0.79 -8.60
CA TYR A 50 1.83 -0.30 -9.38
C TYR A 50 1.56 1.18 -9.15
N TYR A 51 0.81 1.77 -10.08
CA TYR A 51 0.21 3.10 -9.93
C TYR A 51 -1.28 3.08 -10.25
N LEU A 52 -2.01 4.07 -9.73
CA LEU A 52 -3.44 4.26 -10.00
C LEU A 52 -3.65 5.54 -10.80
N THR A 53 -4.54 5.47 -11.78
CA THR A 53 -4.99 6.60 -12.60
C THR A 53 -6.48 6.81 -12.46
N ASP A 54 -6.90 8.06 -12.59
CA ASP A 54 -8.32 8.39 -12.72
C ASP A 54 -8.80 8.20 -14.17
N ALA A 55 -10.08 8.44 -14.41
CA ALA A 55 -10.69 8.35 -15.74
C ALA A 55 -10.06 9.30 -16.80
N ASN A 56 -9.26 10.28 -16.38
CA ASN A 56 -8.52 11.19 -17.26
C ASN A 56 -7.03 10.81 -17.37
N GLU A 57 -6.67 9.58 -16.99
CA GLU A 57 -5.30 9.06 -16.99
C GLU A 57 -4.35 9.81 -16.05
N LYS A 58 -4.87 10.61 -15.12
CA LYS A 58 -4.03 11.33 -14.15
C LYS A 58 -3.60 10.38 -13.05
N VAL A 59 -2.28 10.23 -12.90
CA VAL A 59 -1.70 9.45 -11.80
C VAL A 59 -1.94 10.15 -10.47
N TYR A 60 -2.46 9.41 -9.50
CA TYR A 60 -2.84 9.94 -8.19
C TYR A 60 -2.38 9.05 -7.03
N TYR A 61 -1.78 7.89 -7.33
CA TYR A 61 -1.23 6.99 -6.32
C TYR A 61 -0.13 6.11 -6.90
N HIS A 62 0.92 5.88 -6.11
CA HIS A 62 1.92 4.83 -6.34
C HIS A 62 1.98 3.93 -5.12
N GLY A 63 2.12 2.63 -5.35
CA GLY A 63 2.25 1.67 -4.27
C GLY A 63 2.90 0.36 -4.70
N ARG A 64 2.91 -0.58 -3.75
CA ARG A 64 3.46 -1.91 -3.91
C ARG A 64 2.49 -2.96 -3.37
N ALA A 65 2.60 -4.17 -3.88
CA ALA A 65 1.83 -5.31 -3.43
C ALA A 65 2.71 -6.54 -3.40
N ALA A 66 2.43 -7.45 -2.46
CA ALA A 66 3.18 -8.68 -2.33
C ALA A 66 2.91 -9.60 -3.52
N ASP A 67 3.87 -10.44 -3.86
CA ASP A 67 3.75 -11.41 -4.95
C ASP A 67 2.55 -12.35 -4.83
N SER A 68 2.09 -12.62 -3.59
CA SER A 68 0.89 -13.41 -3.31
C SER A 68 -0.43 -12.70 -3.65
N GLN A 69 -0.39 -11.40 -3.96
CA GLN A 69 -1.58 -10.60 -4.24
C GLN A 69 -1.75 -10.41 -5.74
N THR A 70 -2.98 -10.56 -6.22
CA THR A 70 -3.35 -10.24 -7.60
C THR A 70 -3.77 -8.77 -7.74
N LEU A 71 -3.83 -8.24 -8.97
CA LEU A 71 -4.42 -6.91 -9.21
C LEU A 71 -5.83 -6.80 -8.62
N THR A 72 -6.64 -7.86 -8.72
CA THR A 72 -8.00 -7.90 -8.14
C THR A 72 -7.98 -7.75 -6.62
N ASP A 73 -7.03 -8.39 -5.93
CA ASP A 73 -6.88 -8.21 -4.48
C ASP A 73 -6.52 -6.77 -4.13
N VAL A 74 -5.66 -6.14 -4.93
CA VAL A 74 -5.25 -4.75 -4.71
C VAL A 74 -6.40 -3.79 -4.98
N ILE A 75 -7.15 -4.00 -6.07
CA ILE A 75 -8.39 -3.30 -6.39
C ILE A 75 -9.38 -3.40 -5.23
N ARG A 76 -9.62 -4.60 -4.69
CA ARG A 76 -10.53 -4.81 -3.56
C ARG A 76 -10.07 -4.08 -2.30
N ARG A 77 -8.77 -4.04 -2.02
CA ARG A 77 -8.21 -3.26 -0.88
C ARG A 77 -8.48 -1.77 -1.03
N HIS A 78 -8.37 -1.23 -2.25
CA HIS A 78 -8.57 0.19 -2.52
C HIS A 78 -10.05 0.57 -2.65
N GLY A 79 -10.87 -0.26 -3.29
CA GLY A 79 -12.28 0.00 -3.54
C GLY A 79 -13.15 0.05 -2.28
N ASN A 80 -12.69 -0.53 -1.16
CA ASN A 80 -13.34 -0.44 0.14
C ASN A 80 -12.98 0.85 0.92
N ASN A 81 -12.01 1.63 0.43
CA ASN A 81 -11.58 2.85 1.11
C ASN A 81 -12.44 4.03 0.68
N VAL A 82 -13.32 4.47 1.57
CA VAL A 82 -14.13 5.68 1.42
C VAL A 82 -13.61 6.73 2.39
N GLY A 83 -13.40 7.96 1.91
CA GLY A 83 -13.00 9.06 2.78
C GLY A 83 -14.12 9.53 3.69
N ALA A 84 -13.79 10.40 4.65
CA ALA A 84 -14.77 11.04 5.53
C ALA A 84 -15.78 11.93 4.78
N ASP A 85 -15.46 12.30 3.54
CA ASP A 85 -16.32 12.99 2.57
C ASP A 85 -17.32 12.06 1.85
N GLY A 86 -17.30 10.75 2.13
CA GLY A 86 -18.15 9.77 1.45
C GLY A 86 -17.68 9.42 0.03
N ILE A 87 -16.51 9.90 -0.39
CA ILE A 87 -15.98 9.68 -1.74
C ILE A 87 -15.05 8.47 -1.73
N SER A 88 -15.26 7.55 -2.69
CA SER A 88 -14.36 6.41 -2.88
C SER A 88 -12.97 6.88 -3.29
N ARG A 89 -11.93 6.35 -2.63
CA ARG A 89 -10.53 6.67 -2.93
C ARG A 89 -9.97 5.88 -4.12
N PHE A 90 -10.74 4.92 -4.61
CA PHE A 90 -10.55 4.23 -5.88
C PHE A 90 -11.94 3.96 -6.46
N GLY A 91 -12.29 4.75 -7.47
CA GLY A 91 -13.66 4.90 -7.96
C GLY A 91 -13.92 4.22 -9.30
N ALA A 92 -15.19 4.14 -9.70
CA ALA A 92 -15.58 3.61 -11.00
C ALA A 92 -14.87 4.37 -12.13
N GLY A 93 -14.23 3.63 -13.04
CA GLY A 93 -13.44 4.20 -14.13
C GLY A 93 -11.97 4.48 -13.80
N ASP A 94 -11.55 4.28 -12.56
CA ASP A 94 -10.14 4.32 -12.20
C ASP A 94 -9.45 3.01 -12.62
N ILE A 95 -8.14 3.09 -12.90
CA ILE A 95 -7.36 1.98 -13.42
C ILE A 95 -6.16 1.73 -12.52
N ILE A 96 -5.87 0.47 -12.25
CA ILE A 96 -4.58 0.04 -11.66
C ILE A 96 -3.66 -0.45 -12.77
N HIS A 97 -2.39 -0.07 -12.68
CA HIS A 97 -1.34 -0.41 -13.64
C HIS A 97 -0.16 -1.06 -12.93
N ARG A 98 0.14 -2.33 -13.21
CA ARG A 98 1.37 -2.97 -12.74
C ARG A 98 2.54 -2.61 -13.65
N THR A 99 3.64 -2.13 -13.07
CA THR A 99 4.82 -1.65 -13.80
C THR A 99 6.02 -2.57 -13.68
N THR A 100 6.10 -3.38 -12.63
CA THR A 100 7.18 -4.37 -12.45
C THR A 100 6.63 -5.79 -12.45
N PRO A 101 7.41 -6.78 -12.90
CA PRO A 101 7.01 -8.18 -12.78
C PRO A 101 6.83 -8.61 -11.32
N VAL A 102 6.05 -9.67 -11.10
CA VAL A 102 6.02 -10.41 -9.82
C VAL A 102 7.41 -11.02 -9.59
N GLY A 103 7.90 -11.01 -8.36
CA GLY A 103 9.26 -11.46 -8.03
C GLY A 103 10.34 -10.40 -8.23
N THR A 104 9.96 -9.13 -8.41
CA THR A 104 10.94 -8.05 -8.52
C THR A 104 11.57 -7.79 -7.16
N ASP A 105 12.88 -7.52 -7.15
CA ASP A 105 13.62 -7.22 -5.93
C ASP A 105 12.99 -6.03 -5.17
N TYR A 106 12.93 -6.18 -3.85
CA TYR A 106 12.34 -5.19 -2.95
C TYR A 106 12.89 -3.78 -3.17
N ASN A 107 14.20 -3.65 -3.36
CA ASN A 107 14.83 -2.34 -3.48
C ASN A 107 14.50 -1.68 -4.81
N ILE A 108 14.36 -2.46 -5.88
CA ILE A 108 13.87 -1.99 -7.18
C ILE A 108 12.44 -1.47 -7.02
N VAL A 109 11.54 -2.28 -6.46
CA VAL A 109 10.11 -1.91 -6.29
C VAL A 109 9.95 -0.67 -5.43
N ARG A 110 10.66 -0.62 -4.30
CA ARG A 110 10.61 0.53 -3.38
C ARG A 110 11.26 1.77 -3.98
N GLY A 111 12.31 1.61 -4.78
CA GLY A 111 12.96 2.71 -5.49
C GLY A 111 12.07 3.29 -6.60
N ILE A 112 11.40 2.44 -7.39
CA ILE A 112 10.45 2.86 -8.44
C ILE A 112 9.24 3.57 -7.83
N GLU A 113 8.68 3.01 -6.74
CA GLU A 113 7.60 3.66 -5.99
C GLU A 113 8.01 5.07 -5.57
N ASN A 114 9.21 5.21 -5.01
CA ASN A 114 9.73 6.50 -4.57
C ASN A 114 10.02 7.45 -5.73
N SER A 115 10.53 6.96 -6.86
CA SER A 115 10.73 7.76 -8.08
C SER A 115 9.41 8.33 -8.57
N GLY A 116 8.38 7.48 -8.72
CA GLY A 116 7.06 7.91 -9.18
C GLY A 116 6.43 8.96 -8.26
N ILE A 117 6.54 8.78 -6.93
CA ILE A 117 6.07 9.77 -5.94
C ILE A 117 6.77 11.12 -6.10
N ARG A 118 8.04 11.14 -6.53
CA ARG A 118 8.86 12.36 -6.65
C ARG A 118 8.78 13.03 -8.02
N GLU A 119 8.21 12.36 -9.03
CA GLU A 119 8.06 12.91 -10.39
C GLU A 119 6.96 13.97 -10.49
N GLY A 120 6.01 14.00 -9.57
CA GLY A 120 4.95 15.00 -9.55
C GLY A 120 4.17 15.03 -8.24
N SER A 121 3.23 15.97 -8.15
CA SER A 121 2.32 16.05 -7.01
C SER A 121 1.25 14.96 -7.12
N VAL A 122 1.49 13.82 -6.48
CA VAL A 122 0.55 12.70 -6.38
C VAL A 122 -0.62 13.09 -5.47
N LEU A 123 -1.69 13.67 -5.99
CA LEU A 123 -2.83 14.11 -5.17
C LEU A 123 -3.76 12.93 -4.89
N GLY A 124 -4.25 12.75 -3.66
CA GLY A 124 -5.18 11.66 -3.37
C GLY A 124 -6.46 11.76 -4.21
N ARG A 125 -7.10 10.62 -4.50
CA ARG A 125 -8.34 10.60 -5.29
C ARG A 125 -9.43 11.46 -4.64
N GLY A 126 -9.97 12.40 -5.42
CA GLY A 126 -11.09 13.25 -5.02
C GLY A 126 -10.78 14.34 -3.99
N SER A 127 -9.53 14.49 -3.54
CA SER A 127 -9.13 15.59 -2.66
C SER A 127 -7.61 15.76 -2.59
N ASP A 128 -7.15 17.01 -2.70
CA ASP A 128 -5.75 17.40 -2.52
C ASP A 128 -5.27 17.27 -1.06
N SER A 129 -6.20 17.21 -0.10
CA SER A 129 -5.90 17.03 1.32
C SER A 129 -5.75 15.56 1.72
N VAL A 130 -6.23 14.64 0.87
CA VAL A 130 -5.98 13.22 1.08
C VAL A 130 -4.57 12.92 0.62
N ARG A 131 -3.75 12.64 1.63
CA ARG A 131 -2.34 12.30 1.52
C ARG A 131 -2.21 10.94 0.85
N GLY A 132 -2.46 10.88 -0.46
CA GLY A 132 -2.10 9.72 -1.29
C GLY A 132 -0.58 9.66 -1.39
N ASN A 133 0.08 8.93 -0.49
CA ASN A 133 1.54 8.77 -0.38
C ASN A 133 2.43 10.05 -0.41
N ILE A 134 1.86 11.27 -0.50
CA ILE A 134 2.53 12.58 -0.54
C ILE A 134 3.52 12.79 0.63
N ILE A 135 3.37 11.99 1.70
CA ILE A 135 4.08 12.21 2.98
C ILE A 135 4.89 10.96 3.42
N GLN A 136 4.91 9.87 2.64
CA GLN A 136 5.59 8.62 3.02
C GLN A 136 6.30 7.92 1.85
N GLY A 137 6.77 8.71 0.86
CA GLY A 137 7.97 8.33 0.12
C GLY A 137 9.13 8.04 1.09
N ILE A 138 10.24 7.49 0.59
CA ILE A 138 11.46 7.44 1.41
C ILE A 138 11.82 8.90 1.72
N SER A 139 11.82 9.27 3.01
CA SER A 139 12.21 10.63 3.42
C SER A 139 13.60 10.97 2.91
N ASP A 140 13.89 12.23 2.61
CA ASP A 140 15.21 12.63 2.06
C ASP A 140 16.37 12.13 2.95
N THR A 141 16.27 12.26 4.28
CA THR A 141 17.26 11.71 5.22
C THR A 141 17.48 10.19 5.10
N LYS A 142 16.44 9.44 4.72
CA LYS A 142 16.54 7.99 4.48
C LYS A 142 17.06 7.68 3.08
N LEU A 143 16.89 8.57 2.10
CA LEU A 143 17.51 8.45 0.78
C LEU A 143 19.03 8.59 0.87
N ASP A 144 19.51 9.42 1.79
CA ASP A 144 20.94 9.64 1.99
C ASP A 144 21.66 8.46 2.67
N THR A 145 20.92 7.51 3.26
CA THR A 145 21.51 6.29 3.82
C THR A 145 21.94 5.33 2.72
N ASP A 146 22.91 4.45 3.00
CA ASP A 146 23.36 3.42 2.05
C ASP A 146 22.20 2.58 1.48
N ILE A 147 21.21 2.26 2.33
CA ILE A 147 20.00 1.53 1.92
C ILE A 147 19.14 2.38 0.97
N GLY A 148 19.01 3.68 1.25
CA GLY A 148 18.29 4.62 0.40
C GLY A 148 18.94 4.80 -0.96
N GLN A 149 20.25 5.02 -0.98
CA GLN A 149 21.05 5.14 -2.20
C GLN A 149 21.01 3.86 -3.02
N GLY A 150 21.11 2.69 -2.36
CA GLY A 150 20.97 1.39 -3.02
C GLY A 150 19.61 1.22 -3.72
N ARG A 151 18.52 1.73 -3.14
CA ARG A 151 17.19 1.71 -3.77
C ARG A 151 17.09 2.66 -4.96
N VAL A 152 17.66 3.86 -4.85
CA VAL A 152 17.70 4.83 -5.96
C VAL A 152 18.49 4.26 -7.12
N GLN A 153 19.64 3.64 -6.85
CA GLN A 153 20.47 2.98 -7.85
C GLN A 153 19.74 1.81 -8.49
N ALA A 154 19.18 0.90 -7.68
CA ALA A 154 18.45 -0.28 -8.18
C ALA A 154 17.26 0.11 -9.08
N ALA A 155 16.53 1.17 -8.73
CA ALA A 155 15.47 1.70 -9.58
C ALA A 155 16.03 2.32 -10.87
N GLY A 156 17.11 3.10 -10.80
CA GLY A 156 17.77 3.68 -11.97
C GLY A 156 18.25 2.61 -12.97
N ASP A 157 18.88 1.55 -12.46
CA ASP A 157 19.35 0.41 -13.26
C ASP A 157 18.17 -0.32 -13.93
N PHE A 158 17.09 -0.54 -13.19
CA PHE A 158 15.88 -1.15 -13.74
C PHE A 158 15.23 -0.28 -14.83
N LEU A 159 15.06 1.02 -14.57
CA LEU A 159 14.50 1.97 -15.52
C LEU A 159 15.33 1.99 -16.81
N SER A 160 16.64 2.11 -16.67
CA SER A 160 17.56 2.09 -17.81
C SER A 160 17.46 0.79 -18.61
N GLY A 161 17.35 -0.36 -17.92
CA GLY A 161 17.14 -1.67 -18.56
C GLY A 161 15.81 -1.79 -19.31
N GLN A 162 14.79 -1.01 -18.95
CA GLN A 162 13.52 -0.89 -19.67
C GLN A 162 13.50 0.24 -20.71
N GLY A 163 14.63 0.94 -20.90
CA GLY A 163 14.71 2.10 -21.79
C GLY A 163 13.96 3.34 -21.28
N ALA A 164 13.65 3.39 -19.98
CA ALA A 164 12.98 4.49 -19.31
C ALA A 164 13.97 5.34 -18.51
N SER A 165 13.70 6.64 -18.41
CA SER A 165 14.42 7.58 -17.55
C SER A 165 13.63 7.95 -16.29
N LYS A 166 12.32 7.66 -16.29
CA LYS A 166 11.36 7.97 -15.23
C LYS A 166 10.43 6.78 -14.98
N ALA A 167 9.92 6.66 -13.76
CA ALA A 167 8.91 5.66 -13.42
C ALA A 167 7.60 5.83 -14.19
N SER A 168 7.22 7.07 -14.50
CA SER A 168 6.08 7.38 -15.38
C SER A 168 6.24 6.93 -16.83
N GLU A 169 7.46 6.62 -17.27
CA GLU A 169 7.75 6.12 -18.63
C GLU A 169 7.71 4.58 -18.71
N LEU A 170 7.54 3.89 -17.57
CA LEU A 170 7.45 2.43 -17.56
C LEU A 170 6.16 1.95 -18.23
N ASN A 171 6.31 0.98 -19.13
CA ASN A 171 5.17 0.30 -19.73
C ASN A 171 4.38 -0.48 -18.68
N SER A 172 3.06 -0.40 -18.75
CA SER A 172 2.17 -1.25 -17.94
C SER A 172 2.26 -2.69 -18.43
N LEU A 173 2.60 -3.62 -17.53
CA LEU A 173 2.61 -5.06 -17.81
C LEU A 173 1.21 -5.66 -17.74
N GLU A 174 0.38 -5.13 -16.85
CA GLU A 174 -1.00 -5.56 -16.65
C GLU A 174 -1.79 -4.37 -16.11
N SER A 175 -2.96 -4.12 -16.70
CA SER A 175 -3.85 -3.05 -16.26
C SER A 175 -5.26 -3.56 -16.07
N LYS A 176 -5.95 -3.09 -15.03
CA LYS A 176 -7.32 -3.49 -14.76
C LYS A 176 -8.17 -2.31 -14.28
N ASN A 177 -9.36 -2.17 -14.86
CA ASN A 177 -10.33 -1.15 -14.48
C ASN A 177 -11.03 -1.55 -13.18
N PHE A 178 -11.30 -0.57 -12.33
CA PHE A 178 -12.22 -0.76 -11.21
C PHE A 178 -13.66 -0.81 -11.70
N SER A 179 -14.36 -1.90 -11.34
CA SER A 179 -15.80 -2.01 -11.48
C SER A 179 -16.42 -2.15 -10.10
N ALA A 180 -17.45 -1.35 -9.81
CA ALA A 180 -18.15 -1.37 -8.51
C ALA A 180 -18.73 -2.75 -8.13
N LYS A 181 -18.83 -3.70 -9.07
CA LYS A 181 -19.25 -5.09 -8.81
C LYS A 181 -18.17 -5.98 -8.20
N GLU A 182 -16.89 -5.60 -8.24
CA GLU A 182 -15.78 -6.40 -7.68
C GLU A 182 -15.56 -6.17 -6.17
N GLY A 183 -16.43 -5.35 -5.52
CA GLY A 183 -16.36 -5.02 -4.09
C GLY A 183 -17.39 -5.75 -3.20
N CYS A 184 -18.19 -6.68 -3.74
CA CYS A 184 -19.17 -7.47 -2.98
C CYS A 184 -18.69 -8.88 -2.67
#